data_AF-A0A2S7I1P9-F1
#
_entry.id   AF-A0A2S7I1P9-F1
#
_cell.length_a   1.000
_cell.length_b   1.000
_cell.length_c   1.000
_cell.angle_alpha   90.00
_cell.angle_beta   90.00
_cell.angle_gamma   90.00
#
_symmetry.space_group_name_H-M   'P 1'
#
loop_
_entity.id
_entity.type
_entity.pdbx_description
1 polymer ?
#
loop_
_entity_poly.entity_id
_entity_poly.type
_entity_poly.pdbx_seq_one_letter_code
_entity_poly.pdbx_strand_id
1 'polypeptide(L)'
;MNILNNYKVQFGIKKFFNDDFEFISTVNDSLSAFIWGADSVSRANQLLDSANRALSNPNPNSTTTYPAQSMMLVVIKKTTTRIYDEMDNYENPNHTPDFELPTSDFKVIVEAWRDYLVSRGK
;
A
#
# COMPACT_ATOMS: atom_id res chain seq x y z
N MET A 1 -9.44 -17.69 -6.30
CA MET A 1 -8.02 -17.45 -5.92
C MET A 1 -8.02 -16.30 -4.92
N ASN A 2 -7.44 -16.47 -3.73
CA ASN A 2 -7.49 -15.45 -2.67
C ASN A 2 -6.28 -14.51 -2.81
N ILE A 3 -6.52 -13.23 -3.14
CA ILE A 3 -5.46 -12.23 -3.32
C ILE A 3 -4.55 -12.15 -2.10
N LEU A 4 -5.10 -12.16 -0.88
CA LEU A 4 -4.30 -12.10 0.35
C LEU A 4 -3.32 -13.28 0.45
N ASN A 5 -3.73 -14.47 0.00
CA ASN A 5 -2.85 -15.64 -0.02
C ASN A 5 -1.76 -15.51 -1.09
N ASN A 6 -2.08 -14.97 -2.27
CA ASN A 6 -1.11 -14.77 -3.36
C ASN A 6 0.04 -13.85 -2.91
N TYR A 7 -0.29 -12.79 -2.17
CA TYR A 7 0.70 -11.85 -1.63
C TYR A 7 1.17 -12.21 -0.23
N LYS A 8 0.84 -13.41 0.28
CA LYS A 8 1.23 -13.91 1.61
C LYS A 8 0.98 -12.87 2.73
N VAL A 9 -0.17 -12.18 2.67
CA VAL A 9 -0.52 -11.11 3.60
C VAL A 9 -0.72 -11.70 4.99
N GLN A 10 0.00 -11.15 5.96
CA GLN A 10 -0.11 -11.49 7.37
C GLN A 10 -0.22 -10.21 8.19
N PHE A 11 -1.13 -10.21 9.15
CA PHE A 11 -1.27 -9.14 10.12
C PHE A 11 -0.84 -9.63 11.49
N GLY A 12 -0.39 -8.72 12.33
CA GLY A 12 -0.13 -9.05 13.72
C GLY A 12 0.27 -7.87 14.56
N ILE A 13 0.78 -8.19 15.74
CA ILE A 13 1.30 -7.24 16.71
C ILE A 13 2.75 -7.60 16.97
N LYS A 14 3.64 -6.61 16.88
CA LYS A 14 5.02 -6.69 17.34
C LYS A 14 5.16 -5.82 18.56
N LYS A 15 5.78 -6.37 19.59
CA LYS A 15 6.11 -5.61 20.79
C LYS A 15 7.48 -4.97 20.60
N PHE A 16 7.54 -3.65 20.64
CA PHE A 16 8.80 -2.90 20.68
C PHE A 16 8.91 -2.24 22.04
N PHE A 17 9.96 -2.61 22.79
CA PHE A 17 10.09 -2.28 24.20
C PHE A 17 8.85 -2.73 25.00
N ASN A 18 7.97 -1.79 25.37
CA ASN A 18 6.76 -2.04 26.14
C ASN A 18 5.47 -1.75 25.37
N ASP A 19 5.57 -1.28 24.13
CA ASP A 19 4.43 -0.87 23.33
C ASP A 19 4.13 -1.88 22.22
N ASP A 20 2.85 -2.13 22.00
CA ASP A 20 2.33 -3.01 20.97
C ASP A 20 2.11 -2.22 19.69
N PHE A 21 2.74 -2.66 18.60
CA PHE A 21 2.62 -2.07 17.28
C PHE A 21 2.00 -3.05 16.30
N GLU A 22 0.93 -2.63 15.65
CA GLU A 22 0.36 -3.33 14.52
C GLU A 22 1.36 -3.39 13.36
N PHE A 23 1.42 -4.54 12.69
CA PHE A 23 2.19 -4.69 11.47
C PHE A 23 1.43 -5.47 10.40
N ILE A 24 1.82 -5.23 9.16
CA ILE A 24 1.50 -6.03 7.99
C ILE A 24 2.80 -6.57 7.40
N SER A 25 2.77 -7.83 6.97
CA SER A 25 3.82 -8.47 6.18
C SER A 25 3.20 -9.02 4.91
N THR A 26 3.93 -8.93 3.81
CA THR A 26 3.52 -9.47 2.50
C THR A 26 4.68 -10.24 1.87
N VAL A 27 4.51 -10.67 0.62
CA VAL A 27 5.56 -11.31 -0.19
C VAL A 27 6.73 -10.37 -0.53
N ASN A 28 6.57 -9.05 -0.35
CA ASN A 28 7.58 -8.05 -0.67
C ASN A 28 7.71 -7.00 0.46
N ASP A 29 8.94 -6.62 0.79
CA ASP A 29 9.22 -5.74 1.92
C ASP A 29 8.77 -4.29 1.66
N SER A 30 8.96 -3.77 0.44
CA SER A 30 8.50 -2.44 0.02
C SER A 30 6.98 -2.32 0.10
N LEU A 31 6.23 -3.33 -0.34
CA LEU A 31 4.77 -3.37 -0.15
C LEU A 31 4.39 -3.41 1.33
N SER A 32 5.08 -4.21 2.13
CA SER A 32 4.82 -4.31 3.56
C SER A 32 5.04 -2.95 4.26
N ALA A 33 6.19 -2.33 4.02
CA ALA A 33 6.56 -1.03 4.58
C ALA A 33 5.61 0.09 4.14
N PHE A 34 5.25 0.12 2.85
CA PHE A 34 4.36 1.14 2.31
C PHE A 34 2.95 1.06 2.93
N ILE A 35 2.35 -0.14 2.95
CA ILE A 35 1.00 -0.32 3.53
C ILE A 35 1.03 -0.06 5.04
N TRP A 36 2.08 -0.51 5.74
CA TRP A 36 2.25 -0.25 7.16
C TRP A 36 2.25 1.25 7.49
N GLY A 37 2.78 2.10 6.61
CA GLY A 37 2.75 3.55 6.76
C GLY A 37 1.33 4.16 6.77
N ALA A 38 0.31 3.45 6.27
CA ALA A 38 -1.09 3.80 6.43
C ALA A 38 -1.64 3.29 7.78
N ASP A 39 -0.98 3.69 8.87
CA ASP A 39 -1.05 3.15 10.23
C ASP A 39 -2.34 3.45 11.04
N SER A 40 -3.29 4.17 10.45
CA SER A 40 -4.57 4.52 11.08
C SER A 40 -5.71 4.32 10.10
N VAL A 41 -6.93 4.11 10.60
CA VAL A 41 -8.10 3.89 9.73
C VAL A 41 -8.32 5.06 8.77
N SER A 42 -8.05 6.30 9.22
CA SER A 42 -8.12 7.49 8.36
C SER A 42 -7.13 7.42 7.19
N ARG A 43 -5.87 7.09 7.46
CA ARG A 43 -4.83 6.98 6.42
C ARG A 43 -5.10 5.82 5.46
N ALA A 44 -5.51 4.67 5.99
CA ALA A 44 -5.88 3.52 5.18
C ALA A 44 -7.07 3.83 4.26
N ASN A 45 -8.08 4.58 4.74
CA ASN A 45 -9.18 5.06 3.90
C ASN A 45 -8.71 6.05 2.82
N GLN A 46 -7.81 7.00 3.13
CA GLN A 46 -7.25 7.91 2.11
C GLN A 46 -6.49 7.16 1.01
N LEU A 47 -5.73 6.13 1.39
CA LEU A 47 -5.03 5.28 0.44
C LEU A 47 -6.02 4.48 -0.42
N LEU A 48 -7.08 3.94 0.20
CA LEU A 48 -8.14 3.22 -0.51
C LEU A 48 -8.90 4.13 -1.48
N ASP A 49 -9.19 5.36 -1.10
CA ASP A 49 -9.84 6.36 -1.96
C ASP A 49 -8.98 6.68 -3.18
N SER A 50 -7.65 6.76 -3.00
CA SER A 50 -6.69 6.93 -4.09
C SER A 50 -6.72 5.75 -5.06
N ALA A 51 -6.77 4.51 -4.54
CA ALA A 51 -6.92 3.30 -5.35
C ALA A 51 -8.27 3.26 -6.11
N ASN A 52 -9.37 3.58 -5.43
CA ASN A 52 -10.70 3.65 -6.04
C ASN A 52 -10.78 4.72 -7.12
N ARG A 53 -10.18 5.90 -6.89
CA ARG A 53 -10.12 6.97 -7.88
C ARG A 53 -9.33 6.55 -9.12
N ALA A 54 -8.21 5.87 -8.96
CA ALA A 54 -7.43 5.36 -10.08
C ALA A 54 -8.21 4.31 -10.89
N LEU A 55 -8.91 3.38 -10.22
CA LEU A 55 -9.70 2.32 -10.87
C LEU A 55 -10.92 2.85 -11.63
N SER A 56 -11.60 3.85 -11.05
CA SER A 56 -12.80 4.48 -11.63
C SER A 56 -12.48 5.51 -12.72
N ASN A 57 -11.21 5.91 -12.88
CA ASN A 57 -10.84 6.90 -13.88
C ASN A 57 -11.12 6.36 -15.31
N PRO A 58 -11.81 7.15 -16.16
CA PRO A 58 -12.03 6.75 -17.55
C PRO A 58 -10.73 6.73 -18.35
N ASN A 59 -9.74 7.55 -18.01
CA ASN A 59 -8.44 7.58 -18.66
C ASN A 59 -7.47 6.57 -18.01
N PRO A 60 -7.10 5.47 -18.70
CA PRO A 60 -6.20 4.45 -18.15
C PRO A 60 -4.78 4.96 -17.87
N ASN A 61 -4.38 6.05 -18.52
CA ASN A 61 -3.06 6.67 -18.35
C ASN A 61 -3.03 7.70 -17.21
N SER A 62 -4.18 8.02 -16.61
CA SER A 62 -4.22 8.90 -15.45
C SER A 62 -3.49 8.26 -14.28
N THR A 63 -2.72 9.07 -13.58
CA THR A 63 -1.84 8.63 -12.51
C THR A 63 -2.20 9.39 -11.24
N THR A 64 -2.38 8.66 -10.14
CA THR A 64 -2.50 9.21 -8.80
C THR A 64 -1.24 8.88 -8.03
N THR A 65 -0.52 9.89 -7.55
CA THR A 65 0.62 9.71 -6.66
C THR A 65 0.16 9.81 -5.22
N TYR A 66 0.68 8.93 -4.35
CA TYR A 66 0.43 9.00 -2.92
C TYR A 66 1.77 8.86 -2.17
N PRO A 67 2.28 9.94 -1.56
CA PRO A 67 3.49 9.88 -0.76
C PRO A 67 3.19 9.27 0.62
N ALA A 68 4.02 8.33 1.05
CA ALA A 68 4.01 7.85 2.43
C ALA A 68 4.84 8.78 3.34
N GLN A 69 4.72 8.61 4.67
CA GLN A 69 5.54 9.37 5.63
C GLN A 69 7.03 8.99 5.59
N SER A 70 7.37 7.83 5.04
CA SER A 70 8.73 7.26 4.99
C SER A 70 9.51 7.65 3.73
N MET A 71 9.18 8.78 3.07
CA MET A 71 9.71 9.16 1.75
C MET A 71 9.39 8.21 0.59
N MET A 72 8.75 7.07 0.86
CA MET A 72 8.25 6.16 -0.17
C MET A 72 7.15 6.83 -0.99
N LEU A 73 7.05 6.46 -2.25
CA LEU A 73 6.03 6.93 -3.18
C LEU A 73 5.30 5.74 -3.79
N VAL A 74 3.98 5.78 -3.83
CA VAL A 74 3.21 4.90 -4.69
C VAL A 74 2.60 5.67 -5.85
N VAL A 75 2.69 5.08 -7.03
CA VAL A 75 2.13 5.57 -8.29
C VAL A 75 1.01 4.61 -8.69
N ILE A 76 -0.24 5.07 -8.54
CA ILE A 76 -1.44 4.27 -8.76
C ILE A 76 -2.06 4.66 -10.10
N LYS A 77 -2.05 3.72 -11.04
CA LYS A 77 -2.76 3.80 -12.33
C LYS A 77 -3.95 2.86 -12.32
N LYS A 78 -4.75 2.89 -13.38
CA LYS A 78 -5.95 2.04 -13.48
C LYS A 78 -5.62 0.54 -13.41
N THR A 79 -4.59 0.10 -14.12
CA THR A 79 -4.24 -1.33 -14.20
C THR A 79 -3.18 -1.74 -13.21
N THR A 80 -2.32 -0.81 -12.81
CA THR A 80 -1.05 -1.12 -12.17
C THR A 80 -0.73 -0.10 -11.09
N THR A 81 -0.22 -0.61 -9.96
CA THR A 81 0.30 0.17 -8.85
C THR A 81 1.79 -0.11 -8.73
N ARG A 82 2.59 0.95 -8.61
CA ARG A 82 4.05 0.89 -8.52
C ARG A 82 4.52 1.54 -7.23
N ILE A 83 5.36 0.86 -6.49
CA ILE A 83 5.92 1.33 -5.23
C ILE A 83 7.39 1.64 -5.46
N TYR A 84 7.82 2.77 -4.92
CA TYR A 84 9.19 3.24 -4.88
C TYR A 84 9.54 3.49 -3.42
N ASP A 85 10.63 2.90 -2.94
CA ASP A 85 11.09 3.01 -1.55
C ASP A 85 11.58 4.43 -1.24
N GLU A 86 11.98 5.18 -2.26
CA GLU A 86 12.33 6.58 -2.18
C GLU A 86 11.68 7.38 -3.30
N MET A 87 11.18 8.57 -3.01
CA MET A 87 10.56 9.45 -4.01
C MET A 87 11.53 9.82 -5.15
N ASP A 88 12.82 9.99 -4.85
CA ASP A 88 13.84 10.32 -5.85
C ASP A 88 14.01 9.22 -6.91
N ASN A 89 13.74 7.96 -6.54
CA ASN A 89 13.77 6.83 -7.47
C ASN A 89 12.68 6.93 -8.55
N TYR A 90 11.55 7.57 -8.26
CA TYR A 90 10.51 7.81 -9.27
C TYR A 90 10.95 8.82 -10.33
N GLU A 91 11.78 9.80 -9.96
CA GLU A 91 12.30 10.81 -10.90
C GLU A 91 13.45 10.29 -11.75
N ASN A 92 14.09 9.18 -11.36
CA ASN A 92 15.17 8.55 -12.08
C ASN A 92 14.64 7.66 -13.22
N PRO A 93 14.83 8.02 -14.51
CA PRO A 93 14.29 7.26 -15.64
C PRO A 93 14.93 5.87 -15.80
N ASN A 94 16.08 5.61 -15.15
CA ASN A 94 16.75 4.32 -15.18
C ASN A 94 16.33 3.40 -14.03
N HIS A 95 15.52 3.89 -13.09
CA HIS A 95 15.09 3.13 -11.93
C HIS A 95 13.72 2.50 -12.21
N THR A 96 13.62 1.19 -11.97
CA THR A 96 12.36 0.44 -12.02
C THR A 96 11.70 0.42 -10.65
N PRO A 97 10.36 0.34 -10.55
CA PRO A 97 9.69 0.25 -9.25
C PRO A 97 10.26 -0.88 -8.38
N ASP A 98 10.40 -0.63 -7.08
CA ASP A 98 10.82 -1.63 -6.09
C ASP A 98 9.77 -2.74 -5.94
N PHE A 99 8.49 -2.41 -6.19
CA PHE A 99 7.44 -3.40 -6.36
C PHE A 99 6.35 -2.93 -7.33
N GLU A 100 5.77 -3.87 -8.07
CA GLU A 100 4.65 -3.60 -8.98
C GLU A 100 3.59 -4.70 -8.84
N LEU A 101 2.32 -4.29 -8.77
CA LEU A 101 1.18 -5.19 -8.70
C LEU A 101 -0.07 -4.60 -9.38
N PRO A 102 -1.07 -5.41 -9.75
CA PRO A 102 -2.34 -4.91 -10.25
C PRO A 102 -3.03 -4.00 -9.22
N THR A 103 -3.59 -2.88 -9.67
CA THR A 103 -4.28 -1.93 -8.76
C THR A 103 -5.49 -2.56 -8.07
N SER A 104 -6.16 -3.52 -8.73
CA SER A 104 -7.22 -4.32 -8.11
C SER A 104 -6.72 -5.10 -6.89
N ASP A 105 -5.53 -5.66 -6.98
CA ASP A 105 -4.95 -6.49 -5.94
C ASP A 105 -4.45 -5.61 -4.79
N PHE A 106 -3.76 -4.51 -5.15
CA PHE A 106 -3.36 -3.47 -4.20
C PHE A 106 -4.54 -2.99 -3.36
N LYS A 107 -5.67 -2.68 -4.02
CA LYS A 107 -6.90 -2.27 -3.36
C LYS A 107 -7.35 -3.30 -2.32
N VAL A 108 -7.38 -4.59 -2.66
CA VAL A 108 -7.80 -5.66 -1.73
C VAL A 108 -6.88 -5.75 -0.51
N ILE A 109 -5.57 -5.54 -0.69
CA ILE A 109 -4.60 -5.54 0.42
C ILE A 109 -4.83 -4.33 1.34
N VAL A 110 -5.05 -3.14 0.76
CA VAL A 110 -5.38 -1.92 1.52
C VAL A 110 -6.69 -2.07 2.28
N GLU A 111 -7.73 -2.66 1.67
CA GLU A 111 -9.00 -2.96 2.31
C GLU A 111 -8.82 -3.88 3.52
N ALA A 112 -8.07 -4.97 3.36
CA ALA A 112 -7.80 -5.90 4.44
C ALA A 112 -7.00 -5.27 5.59
N TRP A 113 -6.04 -4.40 5.27
CA TRP A 113 -5.30 -3.65 6.29
C TRP A 113 -6.19 -2.67 7.06
N ARG A 114 -7.05 -1.92 6.36
CA ARG A 114 -8.03 -1.03 6.95
C ARG A 114 -8.99 -1.79 7.88
N ASP A 115 -9.48 -2.95 7.46
CA ASP A 115 -10.37 -3.79 8.26
C ASP A 115 -9.66 -4.34 9.51
N TYR A 116 -8.39 -4.72 9.38
CA TYR A 116 -7.56 -5.09 10.52
C TYR A 116 -7.42 -3.94 11.53
N LEU A 117 -7.07 -2.73 11.07
CA LEU A 117 -6.97 -1.55 11.94
C LEU A 117 -8.28 -1.22 12.66
N VAL A 118 -9.43 -1.31 11.97
CA VAL A 118 -10.76 -1.14 12.59
C VAL A 118 -10.98 -2.16 13.70
N SER A 119 -10.62 -3.43 13.48
CA SER A 119 -10.75 -4.49 14.50
C SER A 119 -9.88 -4.25 15.74
N ARG A 120 -8.85 -3.39 15.62
CA ARG A 120 -7.94 -2.99 16.70
C ARG A 120 -8.32 -1.66 17.35
N GLY A 121 -9.36 -0.97 16.87
CA GLY A 121 -9.79 0.34 17.37
C GLY A 121 -8.81 1.48 17.04
N LYS A 122 -8.16 1.40 15.88
CA LYS A 122 -7.23 2.41 15.34
C LYS A 122 -7.90 3.38 14.37
#